data_AF-A0A952P7P5-F1
#
_entry.id   AF-A0A952P7P5-F1
#
_cell.length_a   1.000
_cell.length_b   1.000
_cell.length_c   1.000
_cell.angle_alpha   90.00
_cell.angle_beta   90.00
_cell.angle_gamma   90.00
#
_symmetry.space_group_name_H-M   'P 1'
#
loop_
_entity.id
_entity.type
_entity.pdbx_description
1 polymer ?
#
loop_
_entity_poly.entity_id
_entity_poly.type
_entity_poly.pdbx_seq_one_letter_code
_entity_poly.pdbx_strand_id
1 'polypeptide(L)'
;MKFFIDTADIEEIRQANLRGWVDGVTTNPSLIAKAGRPLPEVIKDICKEVKGPVSAEVISLQADEMVAEGKELAKIADNVVVKIPMTEDGMIAVRKLTSDRIKTNVTLVFNPLQALLAAKAGASMVSPFVGRLDDIGQDGMTMVSQIIQIFDHY
;
A
#
# COMPACT_ATOMS: atom_id res chain seq x y z
N MET A 1 -17.25 1.44 2.97
CA MET A 1 -16.23 1.04 2.00
C MET A 1 -15.48 2.28 1.55
N LYS A 2 -14.15 2.23 1.42
CA LYS A 2 -13.35 3.35 0.92
C LYS A 2 -12.90 3.05 -0.51
N PHE A 3 -12.76 4.08 -1.33
CA PHE A 3 -12.30 3.96 -2.73
C PHE A 3 -10.95 4.65 -2.90
N PHE A 4 -9.94 3.90 -3.31
CA PHE A 4 -8.60 4.44 -3.56
C PHE A 4 -8.33 4.38 -5.06
N ILE A 5 -7.68 5.40 -5.61
CA ILE A 5 -7.26 5.43 -7.01
C ILE A 5 -5.82 4.93 -7.12
N ASP A 6 -5.53 4.06 -8.10
CA ASP A 6 -4.18 3.51 -8.34
C ASP A 6 -3.51 4.26 -9.49
N THR A 7 -2.92 5.42 -9.19
CA THR A 7 -2.26 6.28 -10.18
C THR A 7 -1.22 7.18 -9.50
N ALA A 8 -0.28 7.68 -10.29
CA ALA A 8 0.63 8.76 -9.91
C ALA A 8 0.36 10.05 -10.71
N ASP A 9 -0.67 10.07 -11.55
CA ASP A 9 -1.08 11.25 -12.31
C ASP A 9 -1.90 12.20 -11.42
N ILE A 10 -1.35 13.40 -11.19
CA ILE A 10 -1.96 14.40 -10.31
C ILE A 10 -3.29 14.93 -10.85
N GLU A 11 -3.47 14.98 -12.18
CA GLU A 11 -4.71 15.47 -12.77
C GLU A 11 -5.81 14.42 -12.64
N GLU A 12 -5.53 13.14 -12.87
CA GLU A 12 -6.49 12.06 -12.58
C GLU A 12 -6.95 12.09 -11.13
N ILE A 13 -6.01 12.26 -10.20
CA ILE A 13 -6.30 12.33 -8.75
C ILE A 13 -7.17 13.55 -8.45
N ARG A 14 -6.80 14.74 -8.94
CA ARG A 14 -7.58 15.97 -8.77
C ARG A 14 -9.00 15.82 -9.30
N GLN A 15 -9.15 15.25 -10.49
CA GLN A 15 -10.44 15.02 -11.11
C GLN A 15 -11.30 14.05 -10.28
N ALA A 16 -10.74 12.94 -9.80
CA ALA A 16 -11.47 12.02 -8.92
C ALA A 16 -11.85 12.68 -7.58
N ASN A 17 -10.95 13.49 -7.01
CA ASN A 17 -11.14 14.17 -5.73
C ASN A 17 -12.22 15.24 -5.81
N LEU A 18 -12.25 16.05 -6.89
CA LEU A 18 -13.31 17.03 -7.15
C LEU A 18 -14.70 16.40 -7.25
N ARG A 19 -14.78 15.14 -7.70
CA ARG A 19 -16.04 14.39 -7.80
C ARG A 19 -16.44 13.70 -6.49
N GLY A 20 -15.57 13.71 -5.48
CA GLY A 20 -15.78 13.01 -4.21
C GLY A 20 -15.69 11.48 -4.34
N TRP A 21 -14.95 10.97 -5.33
CA TRP A 21 -14.85 9.53 -5.61
C TRP A 21 -13.69 8.81 -4.92
N VAL A 22 -12.79 9.57 -4.29
CA VAL A 22 -11.50 9.06 -3.81
C VAL A 22 -11.28 9.40 -2.34
N ASP A 23 -10.94 8.38 -1.57
CA ASP A 23 -10.61 8.42 -0.14
C ASP A 23 -9.10 8.24 0.12
N GLY A 24 -8.30 7.98 -0.91
CA GLY A 24 -6.88 7.68 -0.81
C GLY A 24 -6.25 7.34 -2.15
N VAL A 25 -4.92 7.22 -2.19
CA VAL A 25 -4.17 6.92 -3.42
C VAL A 25 -3.24 5.76 -3.16
N THR A 26 -3.15 4.83 -4.10
CA THR A 26 -2.07 3.84 -4.13
C THR A 26 -1.11 4.16 -5.27
N THR A 27 0.18 4.04 -5.00
CA THR A 27 1.22 4.12 -6.03
C THR A 27 2.05 2.85 -6.01
N ASN A 28 2.89 2.71 -7.03
CA ASN A 28 3.92 1.69 -7.13
C ASN A 28 5.10 2.25 -7.94
N PRO A 29 6.27 1.59 -7.92
CA PRO A 29 7.46 2.10 -8.61
C PRO A 29 7.24 2.35 -10.11
N SER A 30 6.43 1.51 -10.77
CA SER A 30 6.13 1.66 -12.21
C SER A 30 5.27 2.90 -12.50
N LEU A 31 4.28 3.22 -11.66
CA LEU A 31 3.46 4.42 -11.80
C LEU A 31 4.28 5.69 -11.55
N ILE A 32 5.13 5.69 -10.51
CA ILE A 32 6.02 6.81 -10.22
C ILE A 32 7.02 7.03 -11.35
N ALA A 33 7.59 5.95 -11.91
CA ALA A 33 8.52 6.05 -13.04
C ALA A 33 7.87 6.69 -14.28
N LYS A 34 6.58 6.39 -14.56
CA LYS A 34 5.83 7.00 -15.65
C LYS A 34 5.61 8.51 -15.46
N ALA A 35 5.57 8.99 -14.22
CA ALA A 35 5.45 10.42 -13.93
C ALA A 35 6.74 11.21 -14.27
N GLY A 36 7.88 10.53 -14.44
CA GLY A 36 9.15 11.14 -14.85
C GLY A 36 9.74 12.14 -13.85
N ARG A 37 9.30 12.10 -12.59
CA ARG A 37 9.69 13.02 -11.51
C ARG A 37 10.22 12.25 -10.30
N PRO A 38 11.04 12.88 -9.42
CA PRO A 38 11.53 12.23 -8.22
C PRO A 38 10.38 11.77 -7.30
N LEU A 39 10.48 10.55 -6.77
CA LEU A 39 9.44 9.95 -5.91
C LEU A 39 9.00 10.88 -4.77
N PRO A 40 9.89 11.51 -3.98
CA PRO A 40 9.45 12.34 -2.86
C PRO A 40 8.61 13.55 -3.29
N GLU A 41 8.88 14.12 -4.46
CA GLU A 41 8.10 15.24 -4.99
C GLU A 41 6.70 14.80 -5.44
N VAL A 42 6.62 13.68 -6.16
CA VAL A 42 5.34 13.13 -6.64
C VAL A 42 4.46 12.76 -5.45
N ILE A 43 5.00 12.03 -4.47
CA ILE A 43 4.23 11.65 -3.26
C ILE A 43 3.79 12.90 -2.49
N LYS A 44 4.65 13.91 -2.35
CA LYS A 44 4.30 15.17 -1.68
C LYS A 44 3.16 15.91 -2.37
N ASP A 45 3.15 15.95 -3.70
CA ASP A 45 2.09 16.60 -4.47
C ASP A 45 0.77 15.84 -4.35
N ILE A 46 0.81 14.50 -4.40
CA ILE A 46 -0.37 13.64 -4.19
C ILE A 46 -0.95 13.83 -2.78
N CYS A 47 -0.09 13.85 -1.75
CA CYS A 47 -0.52 14.04 -0.36
C CYS A 47 -1.17 15.41 -0.10
N LYS A 48 -0.83 16.44 -0.89
CA LYS A 48 -1.50 17.75 -0.82
C LYS A 48 -2.87 17.73 -1.49
N GLU A 49 -3.02 16.97 -2.58
CA GLU A 49 -4.27 16.88 -3.33
C GLU A 49 -5.31 16.04 -2.56
N VAL A 50 -4.90 14.91 -1.97
CA VAL A 50 -5.80 14.00 -1.24
C VAL A 50 -5.42 13.94 0.25
N LYS A 51 -6.37 14.29 1.14
CA LYS A 51 -6.17 14.22 2.60
C LYS A 51 -6.12 12.80 3.16
N GLY A 52 -6.67 11.85 2.40
CA GLY A 52 -6.69 10.44 2.76
C GLY A 52 -5.33 9.75 2.61
N PRO A 53 -5.23 8.44 2.91
CA PRO A 53 -3.97 7.72 2.90
C PRO A 53 -3.34 7.63 1.50
N VAL A 54 -2.02 7.78 1.42
CA VAL A 54 -1.24 7.67 0.17
C VAL A 54 -0.20 6.56 0.33
N SER A 55 -0.38 5.44 -0.37
CA SER A 55 0.56 4.32 -0.30
C SER A 55 1.78 4.58 -1.20
N ALA A 56 2.97 4.64 -0.61
CA ALA A 56 4.26 4.80 -1.31
C ALA A 56 5.17 3.60 -1.01
N GLU A 57 5.74 2.98 -2.06
CA GLU A 57 6.45 1.70 -1.96
C GLU A 57 7.95 1.87 -1.75
N VAL A 58 8.52 1.04 -0.86
CA VAL A 58 9.97 0.86 -0.72
C VAL A 58 10.54 0.14 -1.95
N ILE A 59 11.84 0.27 -2.18
CA ILE A 59 12.54 -0.36 -3.30
C ILE A 59 13.37 -1.55 -2.82
N SER A 60 14.02 -1.44 -1.65
CA SER A 60 14.82 -2.55 -1.12
C SER A 60 13.98 -3.77 -0.74
N LEU A 61 14.62 -4.93 -0.74
CA LEU A 61 14.05 -6.20 -0.29
C LEU A 61 14.62 -6.68 1.05
N GLN A 62 15.58 -5.96 1.64
CA GLN A 62 16.18 -6.32 2.93
C GLN A 62 15.51 -5.57 4.07
N ALA A 63 15.26 -6.24 5.20
CA ALA A 63 14.43 -5.70 6.28
C ALA A 63 14.93 -4.34 6.83
N ASP A 64 16.23 -4.20 7.10
CA ASP A 64 16.77 -2.97 7.68
C ASP A 64 16.76 -1.79 6.69
N GLU A 65 17.00 -2.06 5.41
CA GLU A 65 16.93 -1.06 4.35
C GLU A 65 15.48 -0.64 4.10
N MET A 66 14.51 -1.57 4.05
CA MET A 66 13.08 -1.24 3.96
C MET A 66 12.61 -0.34 5.11
N VAL A 67 13.11 -0.57 6.34
CA VAL A 67 12.77 0.27 7.49
C VAL A 67 13.35 1.67 7.33
N ALA A 68 14.60 1.78 6.87
CA ALA A 68 15.22 3.08 6.61
C ALA A 68 14.46 3.86 5.52
N GLU A 69 14.19 3.23 4.38
CA GLU A 69 13.41 3.82 3.29
C GLU A 69 12.00 4.20 3.75
N GLY A 70 11.31 3.30 4.46
CA GLY A 70 9.98 3.53 5.00
C GLY A 70 9.90 4.72 5.95
N LYS A 71 10.93 4.93 6.78
CA LYS A 71 11.04 6.11 7.64
C LYS A 71 11.23 7.40 6.86
N GLU A 72 12.02 7.39 5.79
CA GLU A 72 12.15 8.56 4.92
C GLU A 72 10.86 8.87 4.18
N LEU A 73 10.14 7.85 3.67
CA LEU A 73 8.83 8.02 3.04
C LEU A 73 7.80 8.63 4.01
N ALA A 74 7.75 8.12 5.25
CA ALA A 74 6.81 8.60 6.26
C ALA A 74 7.03 10.08 6.67
N LYS A 75 8.24 10.63 6.46
CA LYS A 75 8.53 12.04 6.71
C LYS A 75 7.96 12.98 5.64
N ILE A 76 7.56 12.47 4.47
CA ILE A 76 7.09 13.30 3.36
C ILE A 76 5.78 14.00 3.73
N ALA A 77 4.83 13.27 4.33
CA ALA A 77 3.55 13.78 4.83
C ALA A 77 2.89 12.79 5.81
N ASP A 78 2.06 13.30 6.73
CA ASP A 78 1.41 12.52 7.79
C ASP A 78 0.43 11.44 7.28
N ASN A 79 -0.06 11.60 6.04
CA ASN A 79 -0.97 10.65 5.39
C ASN A 79 -0.27 9.61 4.51
N VAL A 80 1.07 9.57 4.50
CA VAL A 80 1.81 8.49 3.84
C VAL A 80 1.59 7.16 4.56
N VAL A 81 1.38 6.11 3.77
CA VAL A 81 1.35 4.71 4.21
C VAL A 81 2.48 3.98 3.48
N VAL A 82 3.42 3.41 4.23
CA VAL A 82 4.58 2.75 3.65
C VAL A 82 4.14 1.40 3.09
N LYS A 83 4.26 1.23 1.77
CA LYS A 83 3.88 0.02 1.07
C LYS A 83 5.06 -0.95 1.05
N ILE A 84 4.85 -2.15 1.57
CA ILE A 84 5.88 -3.18 1.80
C ILE A 84 5.46 -4.48 1.12
N PRO A 85 6.31 -5.14 0.32
CA PRO A 85 5.95 -6.42 -0.30
C PRO A 85 5.81 -7.54 0.75
N MET A 86 4.94 -8.50 0.47
CA MET A 86 4.79 -9.74 1.25
C MET A 86 6.02 -10.64 1.10
N THR A 87 7.00 -10.45 1.98
CA THR A 87 8.19 -11.29 2.15
C THR A 87 8.53 -11.45 3.63
N GLU A 88 9.43 -12.37 3.99
CA GLU A 88 9.88 -12.53 5.38
C GLU A 88 10.51 -11.24 5.92
N ASP A 89 11.44 -10.65 5.17
CA ASP A 89 12.05 -9.36 5.48
C ASP A 89 11.02 -8.22 5.52
N GLY A 90 10.03 -8.26 4.62
CA GLY A 90 8.92 -7.32 4.62
C GLY A 90 8.10 -7.38 5.90
N MET A 91 7.81 -8.58 6.44
CA MET A 91 7.06 -8.70 7.69
C MET A 91 7.87 -8.24 8.91
N ILE A 92 9.20 -8.44 8.88
CA ILE A 92 10.10 -7.86 9.89
C ILE A 92 10.06 -6.33 9.82
N ALA A 93 10.13 -5.76 8.62
CA ALA A 93 10.05 -4.32 8.40
C ALA A 93 8.70 -3.74 8.84
N VAL A 94 7.58 -4.39 8.50
CA VAL A 94 6.23 -4.01 8.94
C VAL A 94 6.14 -3.93 10.46
N ARG A 95 6.66 -4.93 11.17
CA ARG A 95 6.65 -4.96 12.64
C ARG A 95 7.43 -3.78 13.24
N LYS A 96 8.63 -3.50 12.71
CA LYS A 96 9.49 -2.39 13.16
C LYS A 96 8.86 -1.01 12.86
N LEU A 97 8.30 -0.83 11.67
CA LEU A 97 7.63 0.43 11.30
C LEU A 97 6.37 0.65 12.13
N THR A 98 5.60 -0.40 12.40
CA THR A 98 4.39 -0.32 13.23
C THR A 98 4.72 0.03 14.69
N SER A 99 5.80 -0.51 15.27
CA SER A 99 6.24 -0.09 16.61
C SER A 99 6.61 1.39 16.70
N ASP A 100 7.06 1.96 15.57
CA ASP A 100 7.35 3.39 15.42
C ASP A 100 6.10 4.21 15.04
N ARG A 101 4.91 3.60 15.08
CA ARG A 101 3.60 4.19 14.71
C ARG A 101 3.52 4.66 13.25
N ILE A 102 4.34 4.10 12.37
CA ILE A 102 4.30 4.34 10.94
C ILE A 102 3.29 3.37 10.30
N LYS A 103 2.32 3.91 9.56
CA LYS A 103 1.31 3.10 8.88
C LYS A 103 1.93 2.32 7.73
N THR A 104 1.51 1.08 7.57
CA THR A 104 2.04 0.17 6.55
C THR A 104 0.91 -0.47 5.72
N ASN A 105 1.17 -0.66 4.42
CA ASN A 105 0.31 -1.37 3.50
C ASN A 105 1.07 -2.55 2.90
N VAL A 106 0.68 -3.77 3.25
CA VAL A 106 1.34 -4.97 2.75
C VAL A 106 0.79 -5.35 1.38
N THR A 107 1.64 -5.32 0.36
CA THR A 107 1.29 -5.57 -1.05
C THR A 107 1.74 -6.96 -1.53
N LEU A 108 1.33 -7.35 -2.74
CA LEU A 108 1.66 -8.63 -3.36
C LEU A 108 1.17 -9.83 -2.53
N VAL A 109 -0.04 -9.74 -1.98
CA VAL A 109 -0.70 -10.82 -1.26
C VAL A 109 -1.57 -11.63 -2.22
N PHE A 110 -1.39 -12.95 -2.20
CA PHE A 110 -2.00 -13.90 -3.14
C PHE A 110 -2.68 -15.09 -2.45
N ASN A 111 -2.68 -15.15 -1.12
CA ASN A 111 -3.48 -16.11 -0.37
C ASN A 111 -3.88 -15.58 1.02
N PRO A 112 -4.86 -16.22 1.70
CA PRO A 112 -5.35 -15.72 2.98
C PRO A 112 -4.35 -15.83 4.14
N LEU A 113 -3.46 -16.81 4.13
CA LEU A 113 -2.46 -16.98 5.20
C LEU A 113 -1.39 -15.89 5.16
N GLN A 114 -1.02 -15.42 3.96
CA GLN A 114 -0.20 -14.22 3.79
C GLN A 114 -0.89 -12.99 4.42
N ALA A 115 -2.17 -12.78 4.16
CA ALA A 115 -2.92 -11.67 4.77
C ALA A 115 -2.96 -11.76 6.31
N LEU A 116 -3.15 -12.97 6.85
CA LEU A 116 -3.11 -13.21 8.29
C LEU A 116 -1.73 -12.90 8.90
N LEU A 117 -0.64 -13.26 8.21
CA LEU A 117 0.72 -12.92 8.64
C LEU A 117 0.95 -11.40 8.63
N ALA A 118 0.50 -10.69 7.59
CA ALA A 118 0.57 -9.24 7.53
C ALA A 118 -0.18 -8.58 8.70
N ALA A 119 -1.41 -9.02 8.97
CA ALA A 119 -2.20 -8.53 10.10
C ALA A 119 -1.49 -8.79 11.44
N LYS A 120 -0.96 -10.00 11.63
CA LYS A 120 -0.20 -10.37 12.85
C LYS A 120 1.08 -9.55 13.02
N ALA A 121 1.73 -9.14 11.93
CA ALA A 121 2.89 -8.26 11.96
C ALA A 121 2.54 -6.80 12.33
N GLY A 122 1.25 -6.43 12.29
CA GLY A 122 0.76 -5.11 12.65
C GLY A 122 0.44 -4.21 11.45
N ALA A 123 0.30 -4.77 10.25
CA ALA A 123 -0.01 -4.00 9.04
C ALA A 123 -1.28 -3.15 9.21
N SER A 124 -1.25 -1.90 8.75
CA SER A 124 -2.44 -1.04 8.74
C SER A 124 -3.41 -1.37 7.60
N MET A 125 -2.87 -1.91 6.51
CA MET A 125 -3.61 -2.33 5.32
C MET A 125 -2.96 -3.58 4.72
N VAL A 126 -3.76 -4.39 4.05
CA VAL A 126 -3.30 -5.53 3.23
C VAL A 126 -3.92 -5.37 1.85
N SER A 127 -3.13 -5.56 0.79
CA SER A 127 -3.53 -5.42 -0.61
C SER A 127 -3.44 -6.77 -1.33
N PRO A 128 -4.52 -7.57 -1.36
CA PRO A 128 -4.62 -8.80 -2.14
C PRO A 128 -4.79 -8.50 -3.65
N PHE A 129 -4.09 -9.24 -4.51
CA PHE A 129 -4.08 -8.99 -5.95
C PHE A 129 -5.07 -9.90 -6.70
N VAL A 130 -6.34 -9.49 -6.71
CA VAL A 130 -7.45 -10.23 -7.35
C VAL A 130 -7.19 -10.48 -8.83
N GLY A 131 -7.00 -9.43 -9.64
CA GLY A 131 -6.86 -9.58 -11.09
C GLY A 131 -5.68 -10.46 -11.53
N ARG A 132 -4.59 -10.51 -10.74
CA ARG A 132 -3.45 -11.40 -11.05
C ARG A 132 -3.75 -12.88 -10.77
N LEU A 133 -4.67 -13.19 -9.85
CA LEU A 133 -5.17 -14.55 -9.68
C LEU A 133 -6.12 -14.92 -10.82
N ASP A 134 -6.98 -13.97 -11.22
CA ASP A 134 -7.89 -14.15 -12.35
C ASP A 134 -7.10 -14.47 -13.64
N ASP A 135 -5.99 -13.76 -13.88
CA ASP A 135 -5.09 -13.97 -15.03
C ASP A 135 -4.52 -15.41 -15.12
N ILE A 136 -4.43 -16.12 -14.00
CA ILE A 136 -3.94 -17.51 -13.93
C ILE A 136 -5.07 -18.53 -13.73
N GLY A 137 -6.33 -18.12 -13.95
CA GLY A 137 -7.50 -18.99 -13.92
C GLY A 137 -8.02 -19.33 -12.52
N GLN A 138 -7.69 -18.52 -11.52
CA GLN A 138 -8.24 -18.63 -10.16
C GLN A 138 -9.17 -17.46 -9.87
N ASP A 139 -10.34 -17.69 -9.29
CA ASP A 139 -11.21 -16.59 -8.86
C ASP A 139 -10.58 -15.86 -7.66
N GLY A 140 -10.01 -14.68 -7.91
CA GLY A 140 -9.36 -13.87 -6.90
C GLY A 140 -10.32 -13.31 -5.84
N MET A 141 -11.62 -13.19 -6.13
CA MET A 141 -12.60 -12.72 -5.16
C MET A 141 -12.88 -13.76 -4.07
N THR A 142 -12.71 -15.05 -4.37
CA THR A 142 -12.75 -16.12 -3.36
C THR A 142 -11.68 -15.89 -2.28
N MET A 143 -10.46 -15.49 -2.66
CA MET A 143 -9.40 -15.14 -1.70
C MET A 143 -9.81 -13.95 -0.82
N VAL A 144 -10.39 -12.90 -1.40
CA VAL A 144 -10.84 -11.72 -0.63
C VAL A 144 -11.90 -12.12 0.39
N SER A 145 -12.87 -12.95 0.00
CA SER A 145 -13.90 -13.47 0.92
C SER A 145 -13.30 -14.23 2.09
N GLN A 146 -12.29 -15.07 1.84
CA GLN A 146 -11.60 -15.82 2.89
C GLN A 146 -10.80 -14.91 3.83
N ILE A 147 -10.13 -13.88 3.29
CA ILE A 147 -9.38 -12.91 4.10
C ILE A 147 -10.32 -12.16 5.04
N ILE A 148 -11.46 -11.66 4.53
CA ILE A 148 -12.45 -10.95 5.35
C ILE A 148 -12.96 -11.87 6.46
N GLN A 149 -13.33 -13.10 6.14
CA GLN A 149 -13.80 -14.06 7.15
C GLN A 149 -12.75 -14.33 8.24
N ILE A 150 -11.47 -14.46 7.86
CA ILE A 150 -10.38 -14.66 8.84
C ILE A 150 -10.21 -13.43 9.73
N PHE A 151 -10.26 -12.22 9.16
CA PHE A 151 -10.13 -10.98 9.92
C PHE A 151 -11.33 -10.73 10.84
N ASP A 152 -12.55 -11.13 10.46
CA ASP A 152 -13.73 -10.99 11.31
C ASP A 152 -13.71 -11.94 12.52
N HIS A 153 -12.95 -13.04 12.45
CA HIS A 153 -12.84 -14.03 13.54
C HIS A 153 -11.84 -13.66 14.64
N TYR A 154 -10.89 -12.75 14.41
CA TYR A 154 -9.78 -12.42 15.32
C TYR A 154 -9.65 -10.92 15.59
#